data_AF-A0A536GSZ3-F1
#
_entry.id   AF-A0A536GSZ3-F1
#
_cell.length_a   1.000
_cell.length_b   1.000
_cell.length_c   1.000
_cell.angle_alpha   90.00
_cell.angle_beta   90.00
_cell.angle_gamma   90.00
#
_symmetry.space_group_name_H-M   'P 1'
#
loop_
_entity.id
_entity.type
_entity.pdbx_description
1 polymer ?
#
loop_
_entity_poly.entity_id
_entity_poly.type
_entity_poly.pdbx_seq_one_letter_code
_entity_poly.pdbx_strand_id
1 'polypeptide(L)'
;MQVASLRGRDFLDIADLDSAELRSVLALAHDIKAGRWTERPLAGKHIAMLFQKPSHRTRVSFEVGIARLGGTTTTLGEQDVQLGRRESVVDAARVLDRYIDLIV
;
A
#
# COMPACT_ATOMS: atom_id res chain seq x y z
N MET A 1 4.79 15.35 13.10
CA MET A 1 5.08 13.91 12.95
C MET A 1 5.89 13.74 11.67
N GLN A 2 7.13 13.24 11.74
CA GLN A 2 8.12 13.31 10.63
C GLN A 2 7.74 12.54 9.36
N VAL A 3 6.75 11.65 9.39
CA VAL A 3 6.20 10.99 8.18
C VAL A 3 5.33 11.91 7.31
N ALA A 4 5.03 13.14 7.74
CA ALA A 4 4.24 14.08 6.93
C ALA A 4 4.89 14.41 5.57
N SER A 5 6.23 14.33 5.46
CA SER A 5 6.94 14.50 4.18
C SER A 5 6.63 13.41 3.15
N LEU A 6 6.12 12.25 3.59
CA LEU A 6 5.82 11.11 2.72
C LEU A 6 4.39 11.13 2.15
N ARG A 7 3.57 12.13 2.52
CA ARG A 7 2.17 12.17 2.10
C ARG A 7 2.05 12.31 0.58
N GLY A 8 1.38 11.35 -0.05
CA GLY A 8 1.14 11.34 -1.50
C GLY A 8 2.35 10.94 -2.34
N ARG A 9 3.44 10.45 -1.72
CA ARG A 9 4.59 9.90 -2.43
C ARG A 9 4.41 8.40 -2.67
N ASP A 10 4.94 7.94 -3.80
CA ASP A 10 5.11 6.51 -4.06
C ASP A 10 6.30 5.97 -3.26
N PHE A 11 6.21 4.71 -2.81
CA PHE A 11 7.30 3.97 -2.20
C PHE A 11 7.74 2.85 -3.14
N LEU A 12 8.68 3.17 -4.03
CA LEU A 12 9.15 2.26 -5.07
C LEU A 12 10.47 1.58 -4.67
N ASP A 13 11.38 2.34 -4.08
CA ASP A 13 12.64 1.84 -3.54
C ASP A 13 12.92 2.43 -2.14
N ILE A 14 13.65 1.68 -1.31
CA ILE A 14 14.12 2.19 -0.01
C ILE A 14 15.11 3.35 -0.17
N ALA A 15 15.83 3.41 -1.31
CA ALA A 15 16.74 4.49 -1.64
C ALA A 15 16.04 5.84 -1.90
N ASP A 16 14.71 5.84 -2.11
CA ASP A 16 13.91 7.06 -2.26
C ASP A 16 13.69 7.79 -0.92
N LEU A 17 13.99 7.13 0.20
CA LEU A 17 13.89 7.71 1.54
C LEU A 17 15.25 8.21 2.01
N ASP A 18 15.28 9.43 2.56
CA ASP A 18 16.46 9.85 3.32
C ASP A 18 16.53 9.12 4.68
N SER A 19 17.68 9.24 5.35
CA SER A 19 17.89 8.54 6.62
C SER A 19 16.96 9.00 7.75
N ALA A 20 16.50 10.26 7.73
CA ALA A 20 15.54 10.76 8.71
C ALA A 20 14.12 10.24 8.42
N GLU A 21 13.71 10.19 7.15
CA GLU A 21 12.45 9.62 6.70
C GLU A 21 12.36 8.14 7.07
N LEU A 22 13.40 7.34 6.76
CA LEU A 22 13.44 5.93 7.11
C LEU A 22 13.34 5.71 8.63
N ARG A 23 14.08 6.48 9.43
CA ARG A 23 13.99 6.42 10.90
C ARG A 23 12.59 6.75 11.40
N SER A 24 11.91 7.68 10.74
CA SER A 24 10.53 8.08 11.09
C SER A 24 9.52 6.97 10.79
N VAL A 25 9.66 6.27 9.66
CA VAL A 25 8.84 5.10 9.31
C VAL A 25 9.05 3.98 10.33
N LEU A 26 10.29 3.70 10.72
CA LEU A 26 10.60 2.66 11.70
C LEU A 26 10.08 3.00 13.11
N ALA A 27 10.19 4.27 13.52
CA ALA A 27 9.63 4.74 14.79
C ALA A 27 8.11 4.56 14.82
N LEU A 28 7.41 4.95 13.74
CA LEU A 28 5.97 4.75 13.61
C LEU A 28 5.59 3.26 13.66
N ALA A 29 6.31 2.40 12.94
CA ALA A 29 6.09 0.96 12.96
C ALA A 29 6.26 0.38 14.38
N HIS A 30 7.24 0.87 15.14
CA HIS A 30 7.45 0.49 16.54
C HIS A 30 6.28 0.93 17.43
N ASP A 31 5.77 2.16 17.27
CA ASP A 31 4.62 2.66 18.03
C ASP A 31 3.34 1.89 17.74
N ILE A 32 3.09 1.56 16.47
CA ILE A 32 1.95 0.72 16.06
C ILE A 32 2.08 -0.67 16.70
N LYS A 33 3.26 -1.29 16.61
CA LYS A 33 3.50 -2.61 17.20
C LYS A 33 3.36 -2.62 18.73
N ALA A 34 3.73 -1.51 19.39
CA ALA A 34 3.59 -1.35 20.83
C ALA A 34 2.17 -0.98 21.28
N GLY A 35 1.21 -0.82 20.36
CA GLY A 35 -0.17 -0.46 20.67
C GLY A 35 -0.36 1.01 21.07
N ARG A 36 0.63 1.88 20.78
CA ARG A 36 0.56 3.33 21.05
C ARG A 36 -0.12 4.13 19.95
N TRP A 37 -0.47 3.46 18.84
CA TRP A 37 -1.16 4.06 17.70
C TRP A 37 -2.61 3.57 17.63
N THR A 38 -3.56 4.49 17.66
CA THR A 38 -5.00 4.18 17.60
C THR A 38 -5.71 4.79 16.40
N GLU A 39 -5.01 5.61 15.61
CA GLU A 39 -5.60 6.27 14.45
C GLU A 39 -5.91 5.28 13.33
N ARG A 40 -6.96 5.58 12.57
CA ARG A 40 -7.42 4.80 11.41
C ARG A 40 -7.34 5.64 10.13
N PRO A 41 -6.13 5.96 9.63
CA PRO A 41 -5.94 6.86 8.51
C PRO A 41 -6.49 6.31 7.18
N LEU A 42 -6.76 5.00 7.09
CA LEU A 42 -7.33 4.37 5.91
C LEU A 42 -8.85 4.15 6.03
N ALA A 43 -9.51 4.72 7.05
CA ALA A 43 -10.96 4.61 7.20
C ALA A 43 -11.68 5.13 5.94
N GLY A 44 -12.51 4.27 5.34
CA GLY A 44 -13.26 4.58 4.12
C GLY A 44 -12.42 4.59 2.84
N LYS A 45 -11.15 4.16 2.92
CA LYS A 45 -10.23 4.06 1.77
C LYS A 45 -10.26 2.66 1.17
N HIS A 46 -10.10 2.59 -0.14
CA HIS A 46 -10.04 1.33 -0.89
C HIS A 46 -8.67 1.16 -1.54
N ILE A 47 -8.06 0.00 -1.35
CA ILE A 47 -6.70 -0.31 -1.78
C ILE A 47 -6.74 -1.49 -2.75
N ALA A 48 -6.11 -1.36 -3.91
CA ALA A 48 -5.91 -2.47 -4.83
C ALA A 48 -4.57 -3.14 -4.56
N MET A 49 -4.55 -4.46 -4.48
CA MET A 49 -3.31 -5.23 -4.34
C MET A 49 -3.09 -6.09 -5.57
N LEU A 50 -2.10 -5.74 -6.39
CA LEU A 50 -1.79 -6.36 -7.67
C LEU A 50 -0.60 -7.31 -7.52
N PHE A 51 -0.84 -8.62 -7.62
CA PHE A 51 0.21 -9.63 -7.52
C PHE A 51 0.36 -10.43 -8.81
N GLN A 52 1.39 -10.11 -9.59
CA GLN A 52 1.79 -10.91 -10.77
C GLN A 52 2.42 -12.25 -10.40
N LYS A 53 3.03 -12.35 -9.21
CA LYS A 53 3.54 -13.59 -8.65
C LYS A 53 2.96 -13.80 -7.26
N PRO A 54 2.42 -14.99 -6.94
CA PRO A 54 1.86 -15.25 -5.62
C PRO A 54 2.89 -15.03 -4.50
N SER A 55 2.52 -14.24 -3.49
CA SER A 55 3.29 -14.07 -2.26
C SER A 55 2.37 -14.04 -1.04
N HIS A 56 2.36 -15.13 -0.26
CA HIS A 56 1.52 -15.21 0.94
C HIS A 56 1.92 -14.19 2.01
N ARG A 57 3.22 -14.03 2.26
CA ARG A 57 3.72 -13.13 3.32
C ARG A 57 3.34 -11.68 3.02
N THR A 58 3.59 -11.23 1.79
CA THR A 58 3.28 -9.85 1.38
C THR A 58 1.78 -9.61 1.40
N ARG A 59 0.99 -10.49 0.75
CA ARG A 59 -0.46 -10.35 0.69
C ARG A 59 -1.08 -10.27 2.08
N VAL A 60 -0.81 -11.26 2.93
CA VAL A 60 -1.41 -11.31 4.27
C VAL A 60 -0.95 -10.14 5.13
N SER A 61 0.33 -9.72 5.06
CA SER A 61 0.79 -8.57 5.84
C SER A 61 0.09 -7.27 5.43
N PHE A 62 -0.13 -7.05 4.13
CA PHE A 62 -0.83 -5.88 3.63
C PHE A 62 -2.33 -5.93 3.98
N GLU A 63 -3.02 -7.04 3.74
CA GLU A 63 -4.43 -7.22 4.11
C GLU A 63 -4.67 -6.90 5.59
N VAL A 64 -3.87 -7.50 6.47
CA VAL A 64 -4.00 -7.27 7.92
C VAL A 64 -3.62 -5.84 8.32
N GLY A 65 -2.55 -5.29 7.75
CA GLY A 65 -2.10 -3.93 8.03
C GLY A 65 -3.13 -2.88 7.63
N ILE A 66 -3.66 -2.99 6.40
CA ILE A 66 -4.67 -2.09 5.85
C ILE A 66 -5.96 -2.18 6.66
N ALA A 67 -6.44 -3.40 6.96
CA ALA A 67 -7.65 -3.60 7.75
C ALA A 67 -7.54 -2.98 9.15
N ARG A 68 -6.37 -3.13 9.82
CA ARG A 68 -6.11 -2.51 11.13
C ARG A 68 -6.16 -0.98 11.09
N LEU A 69 -5.74 -0.38 9.98
CA LEU A 69 -5.79 1.06 9.75
C LEU A 69 -7.16 1.54 9.22
N GLY A 70 -8.15 0.66 9.08
CA GLY A 70 -9.52 0.97 8.70
C GLY A 70 -9.83 0.89 7.20
N GLY A 71 -8.86 0.44 6.38
CA GLY A 71 -9.02 0.34 4.94
C GLY A 71 -9.66 -0.97 4.49
N THR A 72 -10.08 -0.98 3.22
CA THR A 72 -10.62 -2.14 2.53
C THR A 72 -9.77 -2.49 1.32
N THR A 73 -9.68 -3.77 0.96
CA THR A 73 -8.76 -4.24 -0.09
C THR A 73 -9.49 -5.01 -1.18
N THR A 74 -9.07 -4.84 -2.43
CA THR A 74 -9.37 -5.74 -3.55
C THR A 74 -8.08 -6.35 -4.07
N THR A 75 -7.98 -7.68 -4.04
CA THR A 75 -6.81 -8.41 -4.53
C THR A 75 -7.00 -8.80 -5.98
N LEU A 76 -6.05 -8.42 -6.82
CA LEU A 76 -6.01 -8.72 -8.24
C LEU A 76 -4.79 -9.61 -8.52
N GLY A 77 -5.03 -10.88 -8.84
CA GLY A 77 -3.99 -11.83 -9.21
C GLY A 77 -3.63 -11.76 -10.69
N GLU A 78 -2.54 -12.47 -11.06
CA GLU A 78 -2.09 -12.59 -12.45
C GLU A 78 -3.20 -13.04 -13.42
N GLN A 79 -4.02 -14.00 -12.99
CA GLN A 79 -5.11 -14.56 -13.79
C GLN A 79 -6.27 -13.58 -13.99
N ASP A 80 -6.45 -12.61 -13.10
CA ASP A 80 -7.57 -11.68 -13.12
C ASP A 80 -7.35 -10.56 -14.14
N VAL A 81 -6.17 -9.92 -14.11
CA VAL A 81 -5.90 -8.72 -14.90
C VAL A 81 -5.12 -9.03 -16.18
N GLN A 82 -4.22 -10.02 -16.16
CA GLN A 82 -3.29 -10.30 -17.26
C GLN A 82 -2.63 -9.02 -17.82
N LEU A 83 -2.11 -8.19 -16.91
CA LEU A 83 -1.48 -6.90 -17.20
C LEU A 83 -0.40 -7.02 -18.29
N GLY A 84 -0.51 -6.17 -19.30
CA GLY A 84 0.40 -6.16 -20.45
C GLY A 84 0.10 -7.22 -21.51
N ARG A 85 -0.88 -8.10 -21.29
CA ARG A 85 -1.36 -9.08 -22.29
C ARG A 85 -2.77 -8.77 -22.76
N ARG A 86 -3.73 -8.67 -21.84
CA ARG A 86 -5.14 -8.40 -22.15
C ARG A 86 -5.45 -6.91 -22.18
N GLU A 87 -4.79 -6.16 -21.31
CA GLU A 87 -4.91 -4.70 -21.19
C GLU A 87 -3.52 -4.10 -21.00
N SER A 88 -3.29 -2.91 -21.57
CA SER A 88 -2.01 -2.22 -21.40
C SER A 88 -1.83 -1.80 -19.93
N VAL A 89 -0.59 -1.77 -19.45
CA VAL A 89 -0.30 -1.34 -18.07
C VAL A 89 -0.80 0.08 -17.82
N VAL A 90 -0.69 0.96 -18.83
CA VAL A 90 -1.12 2.35 -18.74
C VAL A 90 -2.63 2.47 -18.60
N ASP A 91 -3.39 1.69 -19.35
CA ASP A 91 -4.86 1.75 -19.30
C ASP A 91 -5.39 1.17 -17.99
N ALA A 92 -4.85 0.02 -17.56
CA ALA A 92 -5.19 -0.55 -16.26
C ALA A 92 -4.86 0.40 -15.11
N ALA A 93 -3.70 1.07 -15.15
CA ALA A 93 -3.33 2.07 -14.15
C ALA A 93 -4.32 3.25 -14.11
N ARG A 94 -4.72 3.78 -15.28
CA ARG A 94 -5.70 4.88 -15.38
C ARG A 94 -7.09 4.49 -14.88
N VAL A 95 -7.47 3.23 -15.05
CA VAL A 95 -8.73 2.71 -14.50
C VAL A 95 -8.63 2.66 -12.97
N LEU A 96 -7.58 2.05 -12.43
CA LEU A 96 -7.39 1.93 -10.99
C LEU A 96 -7.30 3.30 -10.28
N ASP A 97 -6.58 4.25 -10.86
CA ASP A 97 -6.40 5.61 -10.34
C ASP A 97 -7.72 6.36 -10.07
N ARG A 98 -8.81 5.99 -10.76
CA ARG A 98 -10.13 6.60 -10.56
C ARG A 98 -10.95 6.02 -9.42
N TYR A 99 -10.64 4.79 -8.99
CA TYR A 99 -11.48 4.04 -8.05
C TYR A 99 -10.76 3.71 -6.74
N ILE A 100 -9.43 3.74 -6.75
CA ILE A 100 -8.57 3.22 -5.69
C ILE A 100 -7.78 4.38 -5.08
N ASP A 101 -7.64 4.37 -3.75
CA ASP A 101 -6.86 5.36 -3.02
C ASP A 101 -5.36 5.00 -2.91
N LEU A 102 -5.00 3.72 -3.04
CA LEU A 102 -3.63 3.20 -2.97
C LEU A 102 -3.48 1.91 -3.80
N ILE A 103 -2.36 1.77 -4.50
CA ILE A 103 -1.99 0.54 -5.21
C ILE A 103 -0.79 -0.11 -4.50
N VAL A 104 -0.86 -1.42 -4.28
CA VAL A 104 0.22 -2.28 -3.80
C VAL A 104 0.63 -3.26 -4.89
#